data_AF-A0A3A8P249-F1
#
_entry.id   AF-A0A3A8P249-F1
#
_cell.length_a   1.000
_cell.length_b   1.000
_cell.length_c   1.000
_cell.angle_alpha   90.00
_cell.angle_beta   90.00
_cell.angle_gamma   90.00
#
_symmetry.space_group_name_H-M   'P 1'
#
loop_
_entity.id
_entity.type
_entity.pdbx_description
1 polymer ?
#
loop_
_entity_poly.entity_id
_entity_poly.type
_entity_poly.pdbx_seq_one_letter_code
_entity_poly.pdbx_strand_id
1 'polypeptide(L)'
;MNALPRCLLVCLFLSVPTLAGATAPKPAVKSAVGEPRAEHYSRRCQSQSAQRIARPQGTMLWGTRRSWDSEKPTDERNSVLVSVDLSPLRQADVGVKALRFEGGHLVASPPPDAGAVSSGVVGTVLQGTSSDGKPVEVAICGAEPSAEDASMVFYRIEAWNAVAHEWENPCVAVDRVPDPRALAVSGVWDSSGAHVAAPGKLTFACENGAITKCIQWGYKPWTSRDGRPLADLHQACTRLARADYCGNGRNHTHQDTTIDIYDRFGMLERATETSAEWDLAKASFEAAWAPDGATCLARTRDGRAMETILKECPQRFQTGAVVALGEGERCTVRRADVEPGSALLRNLSYGAPKGAASSASAP
;
A
#
# COMPACT_ATOMS: atom_id res chain seq x y z
N MET A 1 -63.69 62.04 -11.86
CA MET A 1 -63.11 63.37 -11.60
C MET A 1 -61.62 63.19 -11.31
N ASN A 2 -60.78 63.97 -12.00
CA ASN A 2 -59.32 64.15 -11.89
C ASN A 2 -58.46 62.93 -12.32
N ALA A 3 -57.83 62.88 -13.50
CA ALA A 3 -56.75 63.71 -14.10
C ALA A 3 -55.32 63.33 -13.62
N LEU A 4 -54.58 62.71 -14.56
CA LEU A 4 -53.13 62.49 -14.85
C LEU A 4 -52.05 63.36 -14.11
N PRO A 5 -50.69 63.11 -14.19
CA PRO A 5 -49.92 62.41 -15.27
C PRO A 5 -48.61 61.62 -14.93
N ARG A 6 -48.14 60.88 -15.96
CA ARG A 6 -46.76 60.65 -16.48
C ARG A 6 -45.58 60.26 -15.57
N CYS A 7 -44.92 59.14 -15.92
CA CYS A 7 -43.46 59.03 -15.87
C CYS A 7 -42.92 58.25 -17.09
N LEU A 8 -41.80 58.75 -17.63
CA LEU A 8 -41.11 58.28 -18.85
C LEU A 8 -40.42 56.93 -18.64
N LEU A 9 -40.29 56.12 -19.70
CA LEU A 9 -39.09 55.29 -19.89
C LEU A 9 -38.70 55.22 -21.37
N VAL A 10 -37.45 55.55 -21.64
CA VAL A 10 -36.80 55.69 -22.95
C VAL A 10 -36.32 54.32 -23.44
N CYS A 11 -36.62 53.99 -24.70
CA CYS A 11 -36.06 52.84 -25.42
C CYS A 11 -34.69 53.19 -26.00
N LEU A 12 -33.69 52.32 -25.77
CA LEU A 12 -32.40 52.36 -26.48
C LEU A 12 -32.04 50.95 -26.93
N PHE A 13 -32.07 50.77 -28.26
CA PHE A 13 -31.65 49.58 -28.98
C PHE A 13 -30.11 49.49 -28.97
N LEU A 14 -29.57 48.32 -28.60
CA LEU A 14 -28.16 47.99 -28.82
C LEU A 14 -28.08 46.67 -29.59
N SER A 15 -27.59 46.78 -30.82
CA SER A 15 -27.26 45.70 -31.76
C SER A 15 -25.97 44.99 -31.35
N VAL A 16 -25.98 43.66 -31.45
CA VAL A 16 -24.82 42.78 -31.21
C VAL A 16 -24.03 42.63 -32.52
N PRO A 17 -22.69 42.80 -32.55
CA PRO A 17 -21.89 42.37 -33.68
C PRO A 17 -21.43 40.92 -33.49
N THR A 18 -21.62 40.12 -34.53
CA THR A 18 -21.06 38.79 -34.73
C THR A 18 -19.56 38.90 -35.05
N LEU A 19 -18.72 38.20 -34.28
CA LEU A 19 -17.30 38.01 -34.60
C LEU A 19 -17.04 36.53 -34.91
N ALA A 20 -16.66 36.31 -36.17
CA ALA A 20 -16.26 35.04 -36.74
C ALA A 20 -14.97 34.51 -36.08
N GLY A 21 -14.89 33.18 -35.95
CA GLY A 21 -13.78 32.49 -35.32
C GLY A 21 -12.47 32.58 -36.10
N ALA A 22 -11.39 32.86 -35.38
CA ALA A 22 -10.02 32.58 -35.79
C ALA A 22 -9.47 31.45 -34.90
N THR A 23 -9.03 30.37 -35.53
CA THR A 23 -8.39 29.22 -34.90
C THR A 23 -7.01 29.61 -34.35
N ALA A 24 -6.73 29.14 -33.12
CA ALA A 24 -5.53 29.47 -32.34
C ALA A 24 -4.22 28.95 -32.96
N PRO A 25 -3.07 29.60 -32.69
CA PRO A 25 -1.79 28.92 -32.84
C PRO A 25 -1.61 27.91 -31.69
N LYS A 26 -1.40 26.64 -32.04
CA LYS A 26 -0.99 25.60 -31.09
C LYS A 26 0.30 26.03 -30.37
N PRO A 27 0.42 25.87 -29.04
CA PRO A 27 1.71 26.04 -28.39
C PRO A 27 2.66 24.96 -28.92
N ALA A 28 3.83 25.41 -29.39
CA ALA A 28 4.87 24.53 -29.87
C ALA A 28 5.33 23.60 -28.73
N VAL A 29 5.29 22.29 -28.97
CA VAL A 29 5.93 21.29 -28.13
C VAL A 29 7.43 21.57 -28.19
N LYS A 30 7.97 22.19 -27.13
CA LYS A 30 9.41 22.27 -26.93
C LYS A 30 9.92 20.85 -26.73
N SER A 31 10.79 20.39 -27.63
CA SER A 31 11.52 19.14 -27.46
C SER A 31 12.26 19.17 -26.12
N ALA A 32 12.09 18.11 -25.32
CA ALA A 32 12.76 17.89 -24.06
C ALA A 32 14.27 17.66 -24.29
N VAL A 33 15.02 18.75 -24.40
CA VAL A 33 16.48 18.73 -24.27
C VAL A 33 16.79 19.34 -22.91
N GLY A 34 17.10 18.46 -21.96
CA GLY A 34 17.76 18.74 -20.68
C GLY A 34 17.18 19.90 -19.88
N GLU A 35 16.04 19.68 -19.23
CA GLU A 35 15.56 20.61 -18.20
C GLU A 35 16.62 20.79 -17.10
N PRO A 36 16.97 22.02 -16.69
CA PRO A 36 17.96 22.23 -15.64
C PRO A 36 17.56 21.50 -14.36
N ARG A 37 18.49 20.74 -13.75
CA ARG A 37 18.28 19.95 -12.51
C ARG A 37 17.56 20.74 -11.40
N ALA A 38 17.87 22.03 -11.27
CA ALA A 38 17.23 22.93 -10.32
C ALA A 38 15.74 23.16 -10.61
N GLU A 39 15.36 23.30 -11.88
CA GLU A 39 13.98 23.47 -12.32
C GLU A 39 13.17 22.18 -12.09
N HIS A 40 13.72 21.04 -12.48
CA HIS A 40 13.14 19.71 -12.24
C HIS A 40 12.80 19.46 -10.76
N TYR A 41 13.74 19.77 -9.85
CA TYR A 41 13.49 19.61 -8.42
C TYR A 41 12.62 20.72 -7.83
N SER A 42 12.56 21.91 -8.42
CA SER A 42 11.70 22.98 -7.90
C SER A 42 10.21 22.60 -7.93
N ARG A 43 9.80 21.76 -8.87
CA ARG A 43 8.41 21.31 -9.06
C ARG A 43 7.96 20.18 -8.14
N ARG A 44 8.88 19.56 -7.37
CA ARG A 44 8.53 18.53 -6.39
C ARG A 44 7.67 19.12 -5.29
N CYS A 45 6.74 18.33 -4.77
CA CYS A 45 5.83 18.68 -3.67
C CYS A 45 4.87 19.83 -4.00
N GLN A 46 4.71 20.16 -5.29
CA GLN A 46 3.81 21.22 -5.77
C GLN A 46 2.53 20.66 -6.40
N SER A 47 2.43 19.35 -6.61
CA SER A 47 1.31 18.77 -7.37
C SER A 47 0.01 18.81 -6.57
N GLN A 48 -0.95 19.62 -7.03
CA GLN A 48 -2.39 19.48 -6.75
C GLN A 48 -3.07 18.69 -7.88
N SER A 49 -2.34 17.82 -8.58
CA SER A 49 -2.88 17.10 -9.73
C SER A 49 -4.05 16.25 -9.28
N ALA A 50 -5.24 16.61 -9.77
CA ALA A 50 -6.48 15.88 -9.59
C ALA A 50 -6.29 14.45 -10.13
N GLN A 51 -5.95 13.52 -9.24
CA GLN A 51 -5.86 12.11 -9.58
C GLN A 51 -7.24 11.70 -10.11
N ARG A 52 -7.28 11.17 -11.34
CA ARG A 52 -8.45 10.47 -11.83
C ARG A 52 -8.70 9.32 -10.86
N ILE A 53 -9.86 9.32 -10.23
CA ILE A 53 -10.29 8.36 -9.22
C ILE A 53 -10.18 6.94 -9.79
N ALA A 54 -9.05 6.29 -9.53
CA ALA A 54 -8.86 4.86 -9.68
C ALA A 54 -8.93 4.28 -8.28
N ARG A 55 -9.90 3.41 -8.03
CA ARG A 55 -10.24 2.91 -6.69
C ARG A 55 -9.82 1.44 -6.48
N PRO A 56 -8.54 1.11 -6.26
CA PRO A 56 -8.15 -0.17 -5.70
C PRO A 56 -7.91 0.02 -4.22
N GLN A 57 -8.99 -0.02 -3.47
CA GLN A 57 -8.91 -0.29 -2.04
C GLN A 57 -8.05 -1.62 -1.92
N GLY A 58 -7.13 -1.69 -0.94
CA GLY A 58 -5.89 -2.53 -0.87
C GLY A 58 -5.86 -4.08 -0.91
N THR A 59 -5.19 -4.59 -1.97
CA THR A 59 -4.58 -5.94 -2.09
C THR A 59 -3.04 -5.89 -2.29
N MET A 60 -2.51 -4.68 -2.41
CA MET A 60 -1.12 -4.40 -2.80
C MET A 60 -0.17 -4.60 -1.62
N LEU A 61 1.02 -5.13 -1.90
CA LEU A 61 2.05 -5.29 -0.88
C LEU A 61 2.58 -3.92 -0.40
N TRP A 62 3.06 -3.09 -1.33
CA TRP A 62 3.59 -1.75 -1.05
C TRP A 62 2.51 -0.66 -0.99
N GLY A 63 1.35 -0.87 -1.61
CA GLY A 63 0.30 0.15 -1.75
C GLY A 63 0.58 1.23 -2.81
N THR A 64 1.70 1.12 -3.51
CA THR A 64 2.09 1.95 -4.65
C THR A 64 1.46 1.49 -5.96
N ARG A 65 1.45 2.37 -6.97
CA ARG A 65 1.05 2.01 -8.35
C ARG A 65 1.90 0.86 -8.88
N ARG A 66 1.31 0.00 -9.70
CA ARG A 66 2.00 -1.12 -10.37
C ARG A 66 2.80 -0.69 -11.60
N SER A 67 2.35 0.40 -12.25
CA SER A 67 2.97 1.03 -13.42
C SER A 67 2.56 2.50 -13.47
N TRP A 68 3.42 3.33 -14.06
CA TRP A 68 3.08 4.69 -14.45
C TRP A 68 2.28 4.75 -15.75
N ASP A 69 2.46 3.75 -16.61
CA ASP A 69 1.75 3.57 -17.85
C ASP A 69 0.50 2.71 -17.58
N SER A 70 -0.68 3.34 -17.61
CA SER A 70 -1.97 2.70 -17.34
C SER A 70 -2.45 1.79 -18.47
N GLU A 71 -1.86 1.89 -19.67
CA GLU A 71 -2.25 1.08 -20.83
C GLU A 71 -1.52 -0.27 -20.86
N LYS A 72 -0.41 -0.39 -20.11
CA LYS A 72 0.35 -1.63 -20.01
C LYS A 72 -0.32 -2.61 -19.04
N PRO A 73 -0.48 -3.90 -19.43
CA PRO A 73 -0.79 -4.96 -18.48
C PRO A 73 0.26 -4.97 -17.35
N THR A 74 -0.20 -5.10 -16.11
CA THR A 74 0.67 -5.14 -14.94
C THR A 74 0.46 -6.43 -14.16
N ASP A 75 1.55 -7.02 -13.67
CA ASP A 75 1.50 -8.05 -12.64
C ASP A 75 1.20 -7.37 -11.29
N GLU A 76 0.42 -8.01 -10.45
CA GLU A 76 0.09 -7.50 -9.10
C GLU A 76 1.28 -7.42 -8.15
N ARG A 77 2.37 -8.13 -8.48
CA ARG A 77 3.65 -8.10 -7.78
C ARG A 77 4.56 -6.95 -8.24
N ASN A 78 4.11 -6.18 -9.23
CA ASN A 78 4.86 -5.02 -9.71
C ASN A 78 4.57 -3.78 -8.84
N SER A 79 5.56 -2.93 -8.77
CA SER A 79 5.50 -1.62 -8.13
C SER A 79 6.40 -0.63 -8.86
N VAL A 80 5.94 0.61 -8.96
CA VAL A 80 6.73 1.76 -9.43
C VAL A 80 7.83 2.16 -8.43
N LEU A 81 7.75 1.71 -7.19
CA LEU A 81 8.75 1.97 -6.15
C LEU A 81 8.82 0.80 -5.16
N VAL A 82 9.95 0.11 -5.12
CA VAL A 82 10.19 -1.04 -4.24
C VAL A 82 11.18 -0.68 -3.12
N SER A 83 12.19 0.10 -3.43
CA SER A 83 13.20 0.54 -2.46
C SER A 83 13.73 1.93 -2.76
N VAL A 84 14.31 2.59 -1.76
CA VAL A 84 15.19 3.75 -1.93
C VAL A 84 16.53 3.56 -1.20
N ASP A 85 17.57 4.16 -1.75
CA ASP A 85 18.90 4.26 -1.16
C ASP A 85 18.96 5.43 -0.17
N LEU A 86 19.44 5.16 1.05
CA LEU A 86 19.63 6.17 2.09
C LEU A 86 20.86 7.07 1.86
N SER A 87 21.75 6.67 0.95
CA SER A 87 22.91 7.44 0.51
C SER A 87 23.46 6.89 -0.82
N PRO A 88 24.03 7.73 -1.71
CA PRO A 88 24.05 9.19 -1.63
C PRO A 88 22.67 9.79 -1.91
N LEU A 89 22.37 10.94 -1.31
CA LEU A 89 21.16 11.69 -1.59
C LEU A 89 21.29 12.42 -2.93
N ARG A 90 20.24 12.41 -3.75
CA ARG A 90 20.18 13.16 -5.01
C ARG A 90 20.07 14.66 -4.73
N GLN A 91 19.28 15.03 -3.73
CA GLN A 91 19.12 16.41 -3.27
C GLN A 91 18.93 16.39 -1.76
N ALA A 92 19.53 17.33 -1.05
CA ALA A 92 19.33 17.52 0.38
C ALA A 92 19.65 18.96 0.77
N ASP A 93 19.26 19.34 1.98
CA ASP A 93 19.68 20.60 2.58
C ASP A 93 21.20 20.61 2.85
N VAL A 94 21.77 21.81 2.96
CA VAL A 94 23.21 21.98 3.19
C VAL A 94 23.62 21.25 4.47
N GLY A 95 24.62 20.38 4.33
CA GLY A 95 25.17 19.60 5.44
C GLY A 95 24.61 18.19 5.58
N VAL A 96 23.40 17.90 5.07
CA VAL A 96 22.81 16.55 5.11
C VAL A 96 23.43 15.69 4.02
N LYS A 97 24.04 14.56 4.40
CA LYS A 97 24.77 13.67 3.48
C LYS A 97 24.08 12.33 3.23
N ALA A 98 23.34 11.86 4.22
CA ALA A 98 22.61 10.61 4.18
C ALA A 98 21.36 10.72 5.06
N LEU A 99 20.43 9.80 4.86
CA LEU A 99 19.39 9.51 5.84
C LEU A 99 19.76 8.21 6.58
N ARG A 100 19.20 8.02 7.78
CA ARG A 100 19.26 6.75 8.51
C ARG A 100 17.87 6.36 8.97
N PHE A 101 17.65 5.06 9.14
CA PHE A 101 16.42 4.55 9.72
C PHE A 101 16.68 4.17 11.18
N GLU A 102 16.00 4.85 12.10
CA GLU A 102 16.18 4.69 13.53
C GLU A 102 14.79 4.65 14.20
N GLY A 103 14.51 3.60 14.99
CA GLY A 103 13.31 3.54 15.81
C GLY A 103 11.96 3.69 15.08
N GLY A 104 11.88 3.34 13.78
CA GLY A 104 10.64 3.44 13.01
C GLY A 104 10.51 4.71 12.15
N HIS A 105 11.51 5.59 12.15
CA HIS A 105 11.50 6.82 11.36
C HIS A 105 12.87 7.13 10.76
N LEU A 106 12.87 8.04 9.79
CA LEU A 106 14.06 8.56 9.14
C LEU A 106 14.64 9.72 9.93
N VAL A 107 15.97 9.75 10.04
CA VAL A 107 16.75 10.84 10.61
C VAL A 107 17.83 11.29 9.62
N ALA A 108 18.10 12.60 9.57
CA ALA A 108 19.16 13.16 8.74
C ALA A 108 20.55 12.87 9.34
N SER A 109 21.55 12.65 8.50
CA SER A 109 22.93 12.39 8.90
C SER A 109 23.92 13.23 8.08
N PRO A 110 24.75 14.08 8.73
CA PRO A 110 24.63 14.55 10.12
C PRO A 110 23.26 15.17 10.44
N PRO A 111 22.80 15.09 11.70
CA PRO A 111 21.58 15.78 12.10
C PRO A 111 21.81 17.30 12.06
N PRO A 112 20.82 18.10 11.64
CA PRO A 112 20.90 19.56 11.70
C PRO A 112 20.96 20.06 13.16
N ASP A 113 21.67 21.17 13.39
CA ASP A 113 21.99 21.69 14.74
C ASP A 113 20.77 22.05 15.60
N ALA A 114 19.61 22.33 14.99
CA ALA A 114 18.35 22.56 15.67
C ALA A 114 17.18 22.05 14.81
N GLY A 115 16.33 21.17 15.36
CA GLY A 115 15.10 20.78 14.69
C GLY A 115 14.37 19.59 15.30
N ALA A 116 13.10 19.44 14.93
CA ALA A 116 12.27 18.29 15.26
C ALA A 116 12.84 16.98 14.69
N VAL A 117 12.28 15.84 15.10
CA VAL A 117 12.69 14.47 14.71
C VAL A 117 12.87 14.28 13.18
N SER A 118 12.12 15.02 12.36
CA SER A 118 12.16 14.97 10.88
C SER A 118 12.95 16.12 10.22
N SER A 119 13.67 16.93 11.00
CA SER A 119 14.49 18.03 10.49
C SER A 119 15.59 17.51 9.56
N GLY A 120 15.72 18.10 8.37
CA GLY A 120 16.66 17.65 7.34
C GLY A 120 16.23 16.41 6.54
N VAL A 121 15.05 15.83 6.82
CA VAL A 121 14.47 14.71 6.05
C VAL A 121 13.54 15.23 4.95
N VAL A 122 12.65 16.15 5.28
CA VAL A 122 11.73 16.78 4.32
C VAL A 122 12.54 17.62 3.33
N GLY A 123 12.17 17.57 2.05
CA GLY A 123 12.85 18.27 0.96
C GLY A 123 13.96 17.46 0.30
N THR A 124 14.39 16.35 0.90
CA THR A 124 15.38 15.44 0.31
C THR A 124 14.82 14.71 -0.91
N VAL A 125 15.71 14.38 -1.85
CA VAL A 125 15.44 13.50 -2.99
C VAL A 125 16.38 12.30 -2.93
N LEU A 126 15.80 11.11 -2.98
CA LEU A 126 16.46 9.82 -2.86
C LEU A 126 16.51 9.13 -4.23
N GLN A 127 17.48 8.22 -4.40
CA GLN A 127 17.48 7.29 -5.50
C GLN A 127 16.64 6.06 -5.13
N GLY A 128 15.54 5.85 -5.84
CA GLY A 128 14.66 4.70 -5.75
C GLY A 128 14.90 3.65 -6.83
N THR A 129 14.27 2.49 -6.67
CA THR A 129 14.26 1.41 -7.65
C THR A 129 12.86 0.83 -7.75
N SER A 130 12.35 0.69 -8.97
CA SER A 130 11.08 0.02 -9.27
C SER A 130 11.24 -1.51 -9.34
N SER A 131 10.14 -2.23 -9.40
CA SER A 131 10.12 -3.70 -9.50
C SER A 131 10.83 -4.27 -10.74
N ASP A 132 10.91 -3.51 -11.84
CA ASP A 132 11.66 -3.85 -13.05
C ASP A 132 13.13 -3.39 -13.01
N GLY A 133 13.61 -2.94 -11.84
CA GLY A 133 15.00 -2.55 -11.61
C GLY A 133 15.36 -1.16 -12.12
N LYS A 134 14.40 -0.38 -12.63
CA LYS A 134 14.68 0.96 -13.14
C LYS A 134 14.88 1.96 -12.01
N PRO A 135 15.77 2.95 -12.20
CA PRO A 135 15.94 4.04 -11.25
C PRO A 135 14.70 4.94 -11.24
N VAL A 136 14.26 5.35 -10.05
CA VAL A 136 13.16 6.29 -9.83
C VAL A 136 13.63 7.34 -8.84
N GLU A 137 13.45 8.63 -9.12
CA GLU A 137 13.74 9.66 -8.11
C GLU A 137 12.53 9.79 -7.17
N VAL A 138 12.79 9.93 -5.86
CA VAL A 138 11.74 10.00 -4.83
C VAL A 138 11.99 11.19 -3.92
N ALA A 139 11.04 12.13 -3.86
CA ALA A 139 11.09 13.29 -2.99
C ALA A 139 10.30 13.03 -1.70
N ILE A 140 10.84 13.44 -0.55
CA ILE A 140 10.09 13.50 0.71
C ILE A 140 9.47 14.89 0.86
N CYS A 141 8.16 14.97 0.76
CA CYS A 141 7.39 16.21 0.73
C CYS A 141 6.79 16.62 2.08
N GLY A 142 6.70 15.67 3.02
CA GLY A 142 6.22 15.93 4.36
C GLY A 142 6.53 14.77 5.28
N ALA A 143 6.53 15.04 6.58
CA ALA A 143 6.77 14.04 7.62
C ALA A 143 5.92 14.42 8.84
N GLU A 144 5.02 13.53 9.23
CA GLU A 144 4.02 13.76 10.28
C GLU A 144 3.98 12.55 11.21
N PRO A 145 4.17 12.73 12.53
CA PRO A 145 3.93 11.65 13.48
C PRO A 145 2.50 11.11 13.38
N SER A 146 2.32 9.81 13.59
CA SER A 146 1.00 9.21 13.70
C SER A 146 0.29 9.77 14.93
N ALA A 147 -1.02 10.05 14.80
CA ALA A 147 -1.84 10.49 15.91
C ALA A 147 -2.02 9.40 16.99
N GLU A 148 -2.01 8.13 16.57
CA GLU A 148 -2.16 6.97 17.46
C GLU A 148 -0.83 6.59 18.13
N ASP A 149 0.29 6.87 17.47
CA ASP A 149 1.62 6.54 17.98
C ASP A 149 2.70 7.47 17.42
N ALA A 150 3.15 8.42 18.24
CA ALA A 150 4.14 9.42 17.84
C ALA A 150 5.53 8.83 17.48
N SER A 151 5.81 7.56 17.79
CA SER A 151 7.05 6.89 17.35
C SER A 151 7.02 6.51 15.86
N MET A 152 5.85 6.48 15.25
CA MET A 152 5.66 6.24 13.83
C MET A 152 5.52 7.57 13.08
N VAL A 153 6.25 7.74 11.98
CA VAL A 153 6.17 8.94 11.14
C VAL A 153 5.69 8.56 9.75
N PHE A 154 4.59 9.18 9.33
CA PHE A 154 4.07 9.11 7.98
C PHE A 154 4.71 10.16 7.08
N TYR A 155 5.16 9.73 5.92
CA TYR A 155 5.79 10.56 4.92
C TYR A 155 4.84 10.79 3.74
N ARG A 156 4.67 12.05 3.37
CA ARG A 156 4.19 12.37 2.01
C ARG A 156 5.37 12.24 1.08
N ILE A 157 5.27 11.40 0.06
CA ILE A 157 6.31 11.20 -0.95
C ILE A 157 5.75 11.47 -2.33
N GLU A 158 6.61 11.97 -3.22
CA GLU A 158 6.36 11.99 -4.65
C GLU A 158 7.47 11.22 -5.35
N ALA A 159 7.12 10.49 -6.40
CA ALA A 159 8.05 9.77 -7.24
C ALA A 159 7.97 10.31 -8.67
N TRP A 160 9.11 10.34 -9.35
CA TRP A 160 9.16 10.80 -10.73
C TRP A 160 8.44 9.84 -11.67
N ASN A 161 7.35 10.29 -12.26
CA ASN A 161 6.66 9.61 -13.35
C ASN A 161 7.36 9.96 -14.68
N ALA A 162 8.18 9.04 -15.18
CA ALA A 162 8.90 9.21 -16.44
C ALA A 162 7.99 9.23 -17.70
N VAL A 163 6.74 8.81 -17.60
CA VAL A 163 5.75 8.84 -18.71
C VAL A 163 5.10 10.22 -18.80
N ALA A 164 4.63 10.75 -17.66
CA ALA A 164 4.00 12.06 -17.60
C ALA A 164 5.02 13.21 -17.54
N HIS A 165 6.28 12.93 -17.21
CA HIS A 165 7.29 13.93 -16.87
C HIS A 165 6.86 14.83 -15.70
N GLU A 166 6.26 14.21 -14.68
CA GLU A 166 5.72 14.90 -13.51
C GLU A 166 6.10 14.15 -12.22
N TRP A 167 6.14 14.89 -11.11
CA TRP A 167 6.20 14.32 -9.78
C TRP A 167 4.78 13.94 -9.34
N GLU A 168 4.58 12.68 -8.95
CA GLU A 168 3.28 12.18 -8.53
C GLU A 168 3.39 11.39 -7.22
N ASN A 169 2.35 11.44 -6.38
CA ASN A 169 2.23 10.52 -5.26
C ASN A 169 2.15 9.07 -5.80
N PRO A 170 3.16 8.20 -5.53
CA PRO A 170 3.14 6.82 -6.00
C PRO A 170 2.14 5.96 -5.26
N CYS A 171 1.69 6.39 -4.07
CA CYS A 171 0.68 5.69 -3.28
C CYS A 171 -0.69 5.80 -3.93
N VAL A 172 -1.39 4.67 -4.05
CA VAL A 172 -2.68 4.64 -4.73
C VAL A 172 -3.78 5.09 -3.78
N ALA A 173 -4.48 6.18 -4.12
CA ALA A 173 -5.61 6.67 -3.36
C ALA A 173 -6.78 5.67 -3.35
N VAL A 174 -7.50 5.63 -2.24
CA VAL A 174 -8.59 4.69 -2.01
C VAL A 174 -9.69 5.35 -1.18
N ASP A 175 -10.97 4.96 -1.31
CA ASP A 175 -12.10 5.77 -0.74
C ASP A 175 -11.95 6.17 0.75
N ARG A 176 -11.47 5.27 1.62
CA ARG A 176 -11.17 5.54 3.04
C ARG A 176 -9.89 6.34 3.29
N VAL A 177 -8.96 6.37 2.33
CA VAL A 177 -7.66 7.06 2.41
C VAL A 177 -7.38 7.76 1.07
N PRO A 178 -7.99 8.94 0.82
CA PRO A 178 -7.94 9.61 -0.47
C PRO A 178 -6.58 10.28 -0.78
N ASP A 179 -5.75 10.52 0.24
CA ASP A 179 -4.37 11.00 0.08
C ASP A 179 -3.43 10.15 0.95
N PRO A 180 -3.10 8.93 0.49
CA PRO A 180 -2.31 7.98 1.28
C PRO A 180 -0.87 8.45 1.43
N ARG A 181 -0.39 8.40 2.67
CA ARG A 181 1.01 8.61 3.05
C ARG A 181 1.75 7.27 3.10
N ALA A 182 3.05 7.30 3.38
CA ALA A 182 3.87 6.10 3.50
C ALA A 182 4.63 6.03 4.82
N LEU A 183 4.85 4.83 5.34
CA LEU A 183 5.85 4.57 6.38
C LEU A 183 7.17 4.16 5.75
N ALA A 184 8.28 4.56 6.35
CA ALA A 184 9.59 4.02 6.05
C ALA A 184 9.79 2.69 6.80
N VAL A 185 10.30 1.67 6.10
CA VAL A 185 10.59 0.36 6.71
C VAL A 185 11.96 -0.12 6.22
N SER A 186 12.80 -0.56 7.15
CA SER A 186 14.15 -1.06 6.83
C SER A 186 14.10 -2.30 5.92
N GLY A 187 15.06 -2.41 5.00
CA GLY A 187 15.15 -3.50 4.04
C GLY A 187 14.21 -3.32 2.85
N VAL A 188 14.03 -4.39 2.09
CA VAL A 188 13.29 -4.38 0.81
C VAL A 188 12.37 -5.58 0.76
N TRP A 189 11.17 -5.40 0.22
CA TRP A 189 10.33 -6.53 -0.17
C TRP A 189 10.57 -6.87 -1.64
N ASP A 190 10.76 -8.15 -1.95
CA ASP A 190 10.92 -8.59 -3.34
C ASP A 190 9.57 -8.88 -4.02
N SER A 191 9.59 -9.30 -5.29
CA SER A 191 8.37 -9.67 -6.03
C SER A 191 7.66 -10.89 -5.47
N SER A 192 8.36 -11.76 -4.73
CA SER A 192 7.74 -12.86 -4.00
C SER A 192 7.02 -12.35 -2.75
N GLY A 193 7.17 -11.09 -2.37
CA GLY A 193 6.65 -10.50 -1.14
C GLY A 193 7.42 -10.89 0.11
N ALA A 194 8.64 -11.42 -0.04
CA ALA A 194 9.53 -11.70 1.07
C ALA A 194 10.31 -10.44 1.45
N HIS A 195 10.41 -10.18 2.75
CA HIS A 195 11.36 -9.19 3.27
C HIS A 195 12.80 -9.70 3.09
N VAL A 196 13.65 -8.82 2.61
CA VAL A 196 15.09 -9.02 2.43
C VAL A 196 15.82 -7.92 3.19
N ALA A 197 16.68 -8.31 4.12
CA ALA A 197 17.58 -7.38 4.79
C ALA A 197 18.52 -6.75 3.76
N ALA A 198 18.48 -5.42 3.65
CA ALA A 198 19.28 -4.67 2.68
C ALA A 198 19.85 -3.42 3.37
N PRO A 199 21.01 -3.52 4.04
CA PRO A 199 21.63 -2.39 4.72
C PRO A 199 21.79 -1.19 3.78
N GLY A 200 21.39 0.00 4.23
CA GLY A 200 21.43 1.23 3.42
C GLY A 200 20.26 1.42 2.46
N LYS A 201 19.33 0.45 2.39
CA LYS A 201 18.08 0.55 1.63
C LYS A 201 16.87 0.48 2.57
N LEU A 202 15.78 1.10 2.13
CA LEU A 202 14.48 1.04 2.80
C LEU A 202 13.35 0.91 1.79
N THR A 203 12.18 0.48 2.26
CA THR A 203 10.92 0.50 1.52
C THR A 203 10.01 1.59 2.09
N PHE A 204 9.48 2.44 1.21
CA PHE A 204 8.32 3.28 1.55
C PHE A 204 7.05 2.47 1.27
N ALA A 205 6.33 2.13 2.33
CA ALA A 205 5.08 1.37 2.26
C ALA A 205 3.89 2.30 2.50
N CYS A 206 3.00 2.41 1.52
CA CYS A 206 1.83 3.27 1.58
C CYS A 206 0.80 2.75 2.60
N GLU A 207 0.03 3.65 3.20
CA GLU A 207 -0.99 3.38 4.24
C GLU A 207 -1.98 2.27 3.87
N ASN A 208 -2.31 2.16 2.58
CA ASN A 208 -3.23 1.14 2.07
C ASN A 208 -2.56 -0.21 1.73
N GLY A 209 -1.23 -0.29 1.78
CA GLY A 209 -0.44 -1.49 1.50
C GLY A 209 -0.39 -2.46 2.68
N ALA A 210 -0.22 -3.75 2.40
CA ALA A 210 -0.16 -4.79 3.44
C ALA A 210 0.98 -4.58 4.44
N ILE A 211 2.13 -4.07 4.00
CA ILE A 211 3.27 -3.78 4.88
C ILE A 211 2.86 -2.80 5.98
N THR A 212 2.21 -1.68 5.63
CA THR A 212 1.80 -0.65 6.58
C THR A 212 0.61 -1.07 7.42
N LYS A 213 -0.39 -1.75 6.83
CA LYS A 213 -1.53 -2.32 7.59
C LYS A 213 -1.05 -3.21 8.74
N CYS A 214 -0.08 -4.09 8.48
CA CYS A 214 0.47 -4.96 9.52
C CYS A 214 1.23 -4.20 10.62
N ILE A 215 1.88 -3.08 10.28
CA ILE A 215 2.51 -2.19 11.28
C ILE A 215 1.43 -1.53 12.15
N GLN A 216 0.35 -1.04 11.52
CA GLN A 216 -0.77 -0.40 12.22
C GLN A 216 -1.55 -1.39 13.11
N TRP A 217 -1.60 -2.68 12.73
CA TRP A 217 -2.13 -3.75 13.59
C TRP A 217 -1.19 -4.12 14.76
N GLY A 218 -0.06 -3.44 14.90
CA GLY A 218 0.86 -3.57 16.03
C GLY A 218 2.13 -4.37 15.73
N TYR A 219 2.23 -5.02 14.56
CA TYR A 219 3.38 -5.86 14.20
C TYR A 219 4.52 -5.02 13.61
N LYS A 220 5.15 -4.17 14.42
CA LYS A 220 6.25 -3.30 13.97
C LYS A 220 7.54 -4.11 13.80
N PRO A 221 8.11 -4.25 12.59
CA PRO A 221 9.23 -5.17 12.35
C PRO A 221 10.55 -4.76 13.04
N TRP A 222 10.66 -3.53 13.53
CA TRP A 222 11.82 -3.01 14.26
C TRP A 222 11.71 -3.14 15.78
N THR A 223 10.64 -3.74 16.31
CA THR A 223 10.45 -3.92 17.75
C THR A 223 10.54 -5.39 18.17
N SER A 224 10.48 -5.61 19.48
CA SER A 224 10.43 -6.94 20.08
C SER A 224 9.37 -6.96 21.19
N ARG A 225 8.79 -8.14 21.44
CA ARG A 225 7.89 -8.40 22.56
C ARG A 225 8.43 -9.60 23.33
N ASP A 226 8.60 -9.45 24.64
CA ASP A 226 9.14 -10.50 25.52
C ASP A 226 10.45 -11.12 25.01
N GLY A 227 11.34 -10.26 24.49
CA GLY A 227 12.63 -10.65 23.92
C GLY A 227 12.58 -11.30 22.53
N ARG A 228 11.40 -11.41 21.92
CA ARG A 228 11.22 -11.98 20.57
C ARG A 228 11.05 -10.87 19.52
N PRO A 229 11.86 -10.85 18.45
CA PRO A 229 11.68 -9.90 17.35
C PRO A 229 10.32 -10.07 16.65
N LEU A 230 9.70 -8.96 16.27
CA LEU A 230 8.41 -8.98 15.56
C LEU A 230 8.54 -9.05 14.03
N ALA A 231 9.77 -9.06 13.49
CA ALA A 231 10.00 -9.08 12.04
C ALA A 231 9.31 -10.27 11.34
N ASP A 232 9.44 -11.48 11.89
CA ASP A 232 8.80 -12.67 11.33
C ASP A 232 7.27 -12.63 11.47
N LEU A 233 6.77 -12.06 12.57
CA LEU A 233 5.34 -11.88 12.81
C LEU A 233 4.75 -10.87 11.82
N HIS A 234 5.45 -9.76 11.57
CA HIS A 234 5.11 -8.79 10.53
C HIS A 234 5.09 -9.42 9.15
N GLN A 235 6.14 -10.18 8.80
CA GLN A 235 6.22 -10.87 7.51
C GLN A 235 5.05 -11.86 7.34
N ALA A 236 4.76 -12.68 8.34
CA ALA A 236 3.60 -13.58 8.34
C ALA A 236 2.27 -12.81 8.22
N CYS A 237 2.16 -11.64 8.87
CA CYS A 237 1.00 -10.77 8.72
C CYS A 237 0.83 -10.29 7.29
N THR A 238 1.91 -9.90 6.59
CA THR A 238 1.77 -9.45 5.19
C THR A 238 1.27 -10.57 4.27
N ARG A 239 1.66 -11.83 4.54
CA ARG A 239 1.12 -13.02 3.84
C ARG A 239 -0.36 -13.18 4.14
N LEU A 240 -0.71 -13.16 5.43
CA LEU A 240 -2.06 -13.30 5.93
C LEU A 240 -2.98 -12.23 5.36
N ALA A 241 -2.63 -10.95 5.46
CA ALA A 241 -3.43 -9.82 5.00
C ALA A 241 -3.76 -9.92 3.49
N ARG A 242 -2.86 -10.52 2.71
CA ARG A 242 -3.01 -10.72 1.26
C ARG A 242 -3.56 -12.09 0.88
N ALA A 243 -3.77 -12.99 1.84
CA ALA A 243 -4.07 -14.40 1.61
C ALA A 243 -3.04 -15.09 0.70
N ASP A 244 -1.75 -14.73 0.82
CA ASP A 244 -0.66 -15.29 0.03
C ASP A 244 -0.29 -16.70 0.53
N TYR A 245 -1.19 -17.65 0.29
CA TYR A 245 -1.11 -19.01 0.82
C TYR A 245 0.20 -19.69 0.41
N CYS A 246 0.61 -19.49 -0.83
CA CYS A 246 1.82 -20.09 -1.40
C CYS A 246 3.11 -19.39 -0.95
N GLY A 247 3.03 -18.17 -0.40
CA GLY A 247 4.19 -17.35 -0.05
C GLY A 247 5.00 -16.88 -1.25
N ASN A 248 4.36 -16.75 -2.41
CA ASN A 248 5.01 -16.45 -3.70
C ASN A 248 4.68 -15.04 -4.23
N GLY A 249 4.03 -14.23 -3.40
CA GLY A 249 3.67 -12.87 -3.72
C GLY A 249 2.32 -12.75 -4.40
N ARG A 250 1.58 -13.84 -4.63
CA ARG A 250 0.22 -13.78 -5.19
C ARG A 250 -0.80 -13.46 -4.11
N ASN A 251 -1.71 -12.52 -4.36
CA ASN A 251 -2.80 -12.22 -3.44
C ASN A 251 -4.08 -12.98 -3.80
N HIS A 252 -4.83 -13.33 -2.76
CA HIS A 252 -6.16 -13.93 -2.83
C HIS A 252 -7.16 -13.17 -1.95
N THR A 253 -6.84 -11.93 -1.61
CA THR A 253 -7.70 -11.06 -0.83
C THR A 253 -8.37 -10.10 -1.77
N HIS A 254 -9.69 -10.09 -1.76
CA HIS A 254 -10.44 -9.03 -2.40
C HIS A 254 -10.45 -7.82 -1.51
N GLN A 255 -10.74 -6.71 -2.14
CA GLN A 255 -10.80 -5.51 -1.36
C GLN A 255 -11.95 -5.48 -0.37
N ASP A 256 -11.70 -4.84 0.77
CA ASP A 256 -12.62 -4.65 1.89
C ASP A 256 -13.02 -5.99 2.52
N THR A 257 -12.21 -7.03 2.30
CA THR A 257 -12.37 -8.30 3.00
C THR A 257 -12.05 -8.11 4.48
N THR A 258 -13.08 -8.18 5.32
CA THR A 258 -12.92 -8.22 6.77
C THR A 258 -12.38 -9.58 7.19
N ILE A 259 -11.40 -9.56 8.09
CA ILE A 259 -10.79 -10.73 8.70
C ILE A 259 -10.60 -10.48 10.20
N ASP A 260 -10.69 -11.54 10.98
CA ASP A 260 -10.30 -11.54 12.40
C ASP A 260 -8.94 -12.23 12.53
N ILE A 261 -7.99 -11.58 13.18
CA ILE A 261 -6.57 -11.96 13.20
C ILE A 261 -6.14 -12.10 14.65
N TYR A 262 -5.41 -13.17 14.93
CA TYR A 262 -4.86 -13.42 16.25
C TYR A 262 -3.52 -14.13 16.13
N ASP A 263 -2.67 -13.90 17.12
CA ASP A 263 -1.29 -14.38 17.14
C ASP A 263 -0.95 -15.16 18.39
N ARG A 264 0.11 -15.97 18.27
CA ARG A 264 0.61 -16.79 19.39
C ARG A 264 1.31 -15.98 20.50
N PHE A 265 1.51 -14.68 20.31
CA PHE A 265 2.20 -13.78 21.25
C PHE A 265 1.19 -13.00 22.11
N GLY A 266 -0.11 -13.18 21.86
CA GLY A 266 -1.19 -12.47 22.54
C GLY A 266 -1.13 -10.96 22.30
N MET A 267 -0.68 -10.51 21.11
CA MET A 267 -0.81 -9.10 20.74
C MET A 267 -2.24 -8.80 20.27
N LEU A 268 -2.79 -9.66 19.42
CA LEU A 268 -4.19 -9.69 19.04
C LEU A 268 -4.82 -11.01 19.48
N GLU A 269 -5.93 -10.90 20.21
CA GLU A 269 -6.76 -12.02 20.63
C GLU A 269 -7.92 -12.23 19.65
N ARG A 270 -8.36 -13.47 19.52
CA ARG A 270 -9.50 -13.83 18.67
C ARG A 270 -10.76 -13.10 19.15
N ALA A 271 -11.54 -12.56 18.22
CA ALA A 271 -12.81 -11.93 18.54
C ALA A 271 -13.80 -12.95 19.17
N THR A 272 -14.37 -12.59 20.32
CA THR A 272 -15.37 -13.40 21.05
C THR A 272 -16.78 -12.82 21.01
N GLU A 273 -16.93 -11.59 20.49
CA GLU A 273 -18.21 -10.90 20.35
C GLU A 273 -18.44 -10.37 18.93
N THR A 274 -19.71 -10.25 18.52
CA THR A 274 -20.11 -9.64 17.25
C THR A 274 -20.07 -8.11 17.37
N SER A 275 -19.53 -7.43 16.36
CA SER A 275 -19.52 -5.97 16.23
C SER A 275 -20.29 -5.52 14.97
N ALA A 276 -20.32 -4.21 14.71
CA ALA A 276 -20.87 -3.68 13.47
C ALA A 276 -20.08 -4.12 12.22
N GLU A 277 -18.78 -4.38 12.39
CA GLU A 277 -17.83 -4.75 11.34
C GLU A 277 -17.59 -6.27 11.26
N TRP A 278 -17.83 -6.99 12.36
CA TRP A 278 -17.52 -8.41 12.50
C TRP A 278 -18.70 -9.25 13.01
N ASP A 279 -19.20 -10.18 12.19
CA ASP A 279 -20.27 -11.12 12.53
C ASP A 279 -19.70 -12.53 12.74
N LEU A 280 -19.60 -12.94 14.01
CA LEU A 280 -19.06 -14.25 14.39
C LEU A 280 -19.84 -15.42 13.78
N ALA A 281 -21.14 -15.27 13.53
CA ALA A 281 -21.95 -16.36 12.97
C ALA A 281 -21.60 -16.66 11.51
N LYS A 282 -20.98 -15.70 10.81
CA LYS A 282 -20.50 -15.83 9.43
C LYS A 282 -19.01 -16.21 9.35
N ALA A 283 -18.29 -16.07 10.45
CA ALA A 283 -16.87 -16.33 10.53
C ALA A 283 -16.55 -17.82 10.56
N SER A 284 -15.47 -18.20 9.91
CA SER A 284 -14.90 -19.54 10.01
C SER A 284 -13.39 -19.48 9.88
N PHE A 285 -12.72 -20.46 10.49
CA PHE A 285 -11.27 -20.57 10.43
C PHE A 285 -10.81 -20.72 8.97
N GLU A 286 -9.83 -19.91 8.58
CA GLU A 286 -9.32 -19.89 7.21
C GLU A 286 -8.00 -20.64 7.10
N ALA A 287 -6.98 -20.15 7.79
CA ALA A 287 -5.61 -20.62 7.65
C ALA A 287 -4.74 -20.23 8.85
N ALA A 288 -3.60 -20.91 8.96
CA ALA A 288 -2.51 -20.58 9.86
C ALA A 288 -1.29 -20.15 9.03
N TRP A 289 -0.50 -19.20 9.56
CA TRP A 289 0.45 -18.42 8.77
C TRP A 289 1.84 -18.37 9.38
N ALA A 290 2.84 -18.44 8.50
CA ALA A 290 4.26 -18.28 8.77
C ALA A 290 4.85 -17.23 7.79
N PRO A 291 6.10 -16.78 8.00
CA PRO A 291 6.73 -15.76 7.15
C PRO A 291 6.75 -16.11 5.65
N ASP A 292 6.83 -17.41 5.35
CA ASP A 292 6.89 -17.95 4.00
C ASP A 292 5.52 -18.41 3.47
N GLY A 293 4.40 -18.01 4.08
CA GLY A 293 3.04 -18.30 3.59
C GLY A 293 2.22 -19.14 4.57
N ALA A 294 1.17 -19.80 4.07
CA ALA A 294 0.30 -20.60 4.92
C ALA A 294 1.00 -21.89 5.37
N THR A 295 0.89 -22.24 6.65
CA THR A 295 1.30 -23.54 7.19
C THR A 295 0.20 -24.58 7.00
N CYS A 296 -1.06 -24.16 7.09
CA CYS A 296 -2.20 -24.99 6.76
C CYS A 296 -3.43 -24.16 6.41
N LEU A 297 -4.37 -24.77 5.69
CA LEU A 297 -5.61 -24.16 5.24
C LEU A 297 -6.79 -25.06 5.60
N ALA A 298 -7.87 -24.42 6.05
CA ALA A 298 -9.20 -25.01 6.15
C ALA A 298 -10.04 -24.69 4.92
N ARG A 299 -9.84 -23.50 4.34
CA ARG A 299 -10.60 -22.97 3.19
C ARG A 299 -9.87 -21.79 2.54
N THR A 300 -10.36 -21.34 1.39
CA THR A 300 -9.89 -20.10 0.76
C THR A 300 -10.74 -18.90 1.19
N ARG A 301 -10.12 -17.73 1.24
CA ARG A 301 -10.72 -16.47 1.65
C ARG A 301 -11.88 -16.05 0.78
N ASP A 302 -11.72 -16.21 -0.53
CA ASP A 302 -12.68 -15.82 -1.55
C ASP A 302 -13.66 -16.94 -1.95
N GLY A 303 -13.62 -18.07 -1.27
CA GLY A 303 -14.53 -19.19 -1.49
C GLY A 303 -14.27 -20.04 -2.73
N ARG A 304 -13.18 -19.80 -3.49
CA ARG A 304 -12.78 -20.67 -4.60
C ARG A 304 -12.44 -22.09 -4.13
N ALA A 305 -12.47 -23.04 -5.07
CA ALA A 305 -12.08 -24.43 -4.79
C ALA A 305 -10.62 -24.51 -4.31
N MET A 306 -10.38 -25.28 -3.24
CA MET A 306 -9.05 -25.45 -2.63
C MET A 306 -8.01 -25.94 -3.64
N GLU A 307 -8.43 -26.79 -4.57
CA GLU A 307 -7.63 -27.33 -5.66
C GLU A 307 -7.01 -26.23 -6.54
N THR A 308 -7.64 -25.06 -6.62
CA THR A 308 -7.09 -23.91 -7.34
C THR A 308 -5.78 -23.45 -6.68
N ILE A 309 -5.77 -23.31 -5.36
CA ILE A 309 -4.57 -22.91 -4.61
C ILE A 309 -3.49 -24.00 -4.69
N LEU A 310 -3.88 -25.28 -4.58
CA LEU A 310 -2.94 -26.40 -4.68
C LEU A 310 -2.20 -26.46 -6.03
N LYS A 311 -2.88 -26.06 -7.12
CA LYS A 311 -2.25 -25.98 -8.46
C LYS A 311 -1.27 -24.82 -8.59
N GLU A 312 -1.44 -23.75 -7.81
CA GLU A 312 -0.58 -22.56 -7.89
C GLU A 312 0.78 -22.75 -7.20
N CYS A 313 0.84 -23.63 -6.20
CA CYS A 313 2.10 -24.05 -5.57
C CYS A 313 2.11 -25.58 -5.39
N PRO A 314 2.38 -26.32 -6.47
CA PRO A 314 2.37 -27.78 -6.42
C PRO A 314 3.37 -28.29 -5.38
N GLN A 315 3.04 -29.41 -4.75
CA GLN A 315 3.86 -30.10 -3.74
C GLN A 315 4.09 -29.34 -2.42
N ARG A 316 3.66 -28.07 -2.30
CA ARG A 316 3.76 -27.32 -1.04
C ARG A 316 2.86 -27.92 0.04
N PHE A 317 1.67 -28.40 -0.36
CA PHE A 317 0.67 -28.89 0.58
C PHE A 317 0.29 -30.35 0.33
N GLN A 318 -0.09 -31.02 1.43
CA GLN A 318 -0.68 -32.36 1.47
C GLN A 318 -2.16 -32.25 1.84
N THR A 319 -3.00 -33.02 1.14
CA THR A 319 -4.45 -33.11 1.40
C THR A 319 -4.76 -34.30 2.33
N GLY A 320 -5.85 -34.20 3.10
CA GLY A 320 -6.46 -35.35 3.80
C GLY A 320 -5.93 -35.65 5.21
N ALA A 321 -4.87 -34.98 5.67
CA ALA A 321 -4.43 -35.03 7.05
C ALA A 321 -5.11 -33.91 7.86
N VAL A 322 -6.25 -34.20 8.47
CA VAL A 322 -6.93 -33.22 9.34
C VAL A 322 -6.04 -32.92 10.54
N VAL A 323 -5.64 -31.66 10.70
CA VAL A 323 -4.88 -31.19 11.86
C VAL A 323 -5.75 -30.30 12.71
N ALA A 324 -5.91 -30.65 13.98
CA ALA A 324 -6.54 -29.80 14.97
C ALA A 324 -5.50 -28.82 15.54
N LEU A 325 -5.83 -27.53 15.57
CA LEU A 325 -4.96 -26.48 16.11
C LEU A 325 -5.40 -25.96 17.49
N GLY A 326 -6.49 -26.52 18.03
CA GLY A 326 -7.18 -26.03 19.23
C GLY A 326 -8.46 -25.26 18.90
N GLU A 327 -9.34 -25.06 19.88
CA GLU A 327 -10.54 -24.21 19.77
C GLU A 327 -11.44 -24.45 18.54
N GLY A 328 -11.60 -25.72 18.15
CA GLY A 328 -12.41 -26.11 16.99
C GLY A 328 -11.78 -25.84 15.63
N GLU A 329 -10.58 -25.27 15.57
CA GLU A 329 -9.85 -25.02 14.32
C GLU A 329 -9.28 -26.31 13.77
N ARG A 330 -9.56 -26.54 12.48
CA ARG A 330 -9.12 -27.74 11.76
C ARG A 330 -8.69 -27.36 10.35
N CYS A 331 -7.50 -27.81 9.97
CA CYS A 331 -7.01 -27.71 8.60
C CYS A 331 -7.29 -29.01 7.84
N THR A 332 -7.69 -28.90 6.58
CA THR A 332 -7.88 -30.04 5.65
C THR A 332 -6.69 -30.19 4.68
N VAL A 333 -5.89 -29.12 4.57
CA VAL A 333 -4.69 -29.00 3.76
C VAL A 333 -3.57 -28.48 4.65
N ARG A 334 -2.39 -29.12 4.62
CA ARG A 334 -1.24 -28.73 5.46
C ARG A 334 0.08 -28.84 4.73
N ARG A 335 1.07 -28.08 5.19
CA ARG A 335 2.46 -28.30 4.83
C ARG A 335 3.01 -29.52 5.56
N ALA A 336 3.85 -30.29 4.86
CA ALA A 336 4.49 -31.48 5.40
C ALA A 336 5.79 -31.16 6.14
N ASP A 337 6.45 -30.09 5.71
CA ASP A 337 7.77 -29.64 6.14
C ASP A 337 7.72 -28.74 7.38
N VAL A 338 6.52 -28.43 7.88
CA VAL A 338 6.33 -27.49 8.99
C VAL A 338 5.38 -28.07 10.03
N GLU A 339 5.80 -28.01 11.29
CA GLU A 339 4.95 -28.35 12.41
C GLU A 339 3.74 -27.39 12.49
N PRO A 340 2.50 -27.88 12.58
CA PRO A 340 1.32 -27.02 12.59
C PRO A 340 1.29 -25.98 13.73
N GLY A 341 1.90 -26.29 14.88
CA GLY A 341 2.04 -25.39 16.02
C GLY A 341 3.12 -24.30 15.87
N SER A 342 3.86 -24.29 14.77
CA SER A 342 4.88 -23.25 14.51
C SER A 342 4.28 -21.95 13.97
N ALA A 343 3.04 -21.99 13.46
CA ALA A 343 2.35 -20.83 12.91
C ALA A 343 2.36 -19.66 13.90
N LEU A 344 2.69 -18.47 13.38
CA LEU A 344 2.78 -17.24 14.16
C LEU A 344 1.42 -16.56 14.29
N LEU A 345 0.63 -16.64 13.22
CA LEU A 345 -0.68 -16.02 13.08
C LEU A 345 -1.72 -17.02 12.60
N ARG A 346 -2.97 -16.72 12.91
CA ARG A 346 -4.15 -17.42 12.44
C ARG A 346 -5.21 -16.38 12.12
N ASN A 347 -6.17 -16.75 11.26
CA ASN A 347 -7.29 -15.86 11.00
C ASN A 347 -8.61 -16.61 10.80
N LEU A 348 -9.68 -15.90 11.13
CA LEU A 348 -11.01 -16.19 10.62
C LEU A 348 -11.31 -15.27 9.44
N SER A 349 -12.17 -15.74 8.53
CA SER A 349 -12.78 -14.91 7.49
C SER A 349 -14.20 -15.36 7.21
N TYR A 350 -14.99 -14.54 6.53
CA TYR A 350 -16.36 -14.90 6.19
C TYR A 350 -16.41 -16.03 5.17
N GLY A 351 -17.27 -17.01 5.46
CA GLY A 351 -17.60 -18.15 4.59
C GLY A 351 -18.23 -17.71 3.28
N ALA A 352 -18.14 -18.56 2.25
CA ALA A 352 -19.20 -18.57 1.24
C ALA A 352 -20.54 -18.77 1.98
N PRO A 353 -21.62 -18.06 1.60
CA PRO A 353 -22.91 -18.23 2.25
C PRO A 353 -23.31 -19.72 2.29
N LYS A 354 -23.75 -20.22 3.44
CA LYS A 354 -24.30 -21.59 3.56
C LYS A 354 -25.41 -21.74 2.51
N GLY A 355 -25.17 -22.50 1.45
CA GLY A 355 -26.12 -22.72 0.34
C GLY A 355 -25.51 -22.65 -1.06
N ALA A 356 -24.32 -22.08 -1.25
CA ALA A 356 -23.60 -22.13 -2.53
C ALA A 356 -22.85 -23.46 -2.69
N ALA A 357 -23.58 -24.58 -2.74
CA ALA A 357 -23.03 -25.79 -3.34
C ALA A 357 -22.77 -25.50 -4.83
N SER A 358 -21.61 -25.93 -5.31
CA SER A 358 -21.15 -25.68 -6.68
C SER A 358 -22.22 -26.06 -7.71
N SER A 359 -22.81 -25.08 -8.39
CA SER A 359 -23.42 -25.30 -9.70
C SER A 359 -22.31 -25.37 -10.75
N ALA A 360 -21.51 -26.43 -10.68
CA ALA A 360 -20.71 -26.88 -11.82
C ALA A 360 -21.66 -27.64 -12.76
N SER A 361 -22.40 -26.92 -13.57
CA SER A 361 -23.04 -27.48 -14.75
C SER A 361 -22.04 -27.43 -15.90
N ALA A 362 -21.51 -28.59 -16.26
CA ALA A 362 -20.90 -28.85 -17.57
C ALA A 362 -21.91 -28.53 -18.69
N PRO A 363 -21.45 -28.13 -19.88
CA PRO A 363 -20.81 -29.07 -20.82
C PRO A 363 -19.32 -28.85 -21.04
#